data_AF-A0A550BU78-F1
#
_entry.id   AF-A0A550BU78-F1
#
_cell.length_a   1.000
_cell.length_b   1.000
_cell.length_c   1.000
_cell.angle_alpha   90.00
_cell.angle_beta   90.00
_cell.angle_gamma   90.00
#
_symmetry.space_group_name_H-M   'P 1'
#
loop_
_entity.id
_entity.type
_entity.pdbx_description
1 polymer ?
#
loop_
_entity_poly.entity_id
_entity_poly.type
_entity_poly.pdbx_seq_one_letter_code
_entity_poly.pdbx_strand_id
1 'polypeptide(L)'
;MPIRTLEKPNLSELVGVPEKYIIFYSSVVDGELWCPHCRNVENRVRDTFSGADAPALLVVYVGDRPSWKTPEAAYRKAPWSVTGVPTLIKLDSEGKEVARVTAEKILEEVDELIR
;
A
#
# COMPACT_ATOMS: atom_id res chain seq x y z
N MET A 1 11.39 13.52 1.43
CA MET A 1 11.39 12.03 1.43
C MET A 1 9.98 11.60 1.09
N PRO A 2 9.69 11.25 -0.18
CA PRO A 2 8.32 11.03 -0.63
C PRO A 2 7.71 9.74 -0.07
N ILE A 3 8.53 8.73 0.27
CA ILE A 3 8.05 7.45 0.76
C ILE A 3 8.24 7.36 2.28
N ARG A 4 7.15 7.16 3.02
CA ARG A 4 7.14 6.80 4.45
C ARG A 4 6.67 5.36 4.60
N THR A 5 7.20 4.64 5.59
CA THR A 5 6.83 3.23 5.86
C THR A 5 6.32 3.06 7.28
N LEU A 6 5.28 2.25 7.46
CA LEU A 6 4.74 1.83 8.75
C LEU A 6 4.66 0.30 8.86
N GLU A 7 5.21 -0.22 9.94
CA GLU A 7 5.20 -1.65 10.29
C GLU A 7 3.90 -1.99 11.04
N LYS A 8 2.93 -2.60 10.34
CA LYS A 8 1.66 -3.05 10.92
C LYS A 8 0.98 -1.98 11.82
N PRO A 9 0.74 -0.76 11.31
CA PRO A 9 0.09 0.30 12.08
C PRO A 9 -1.36 -0.05 12.42
N ASN A 10 -1.88 0.47 13.52
CA ASN A 10 -3.31 0.39 13.82
C ASN A 10 -4.13 1.19 12.80
N LEU A 11 -5.41 0.82 12.63
CA LEU A 11 -6.29 1.51 11.67
C LEU A 11 -6.42 3.01 11.95
N SER A 12 -6.39 3.42 13.22
CA SER A 12 -6.43 4.82 13.63
C SER A 12 -5.22 5.63 13.19
N GLU A 13 -4.06 4.99 13.01
CA GLU A 13 -2.83 5.64 12.55
C GLU A 13 -2.86 5.91 11.04
N LEU A 14 -3.77 5.25 10.32
CA LEU A 14 -4.00 5.47 8.88
C LEU A 14 -5.06 6.55 8.62
N VAL A 15 -5.75 7.04 9.66
CA VAL A 15 -6.74 8.10 9.53
C VAL A 15 -6.03 9.46 9.54
N GLY A 16 -6.34 10.29 8.54
CA GLY A 16 -5.79 11.65 8.45
C GLY A 16 -4.30 11.70 8.13
N VAL A 17 -3.74 10.64 7.54
CA VAL A 17 -2.37 10.66 7.04
C VAL A 17 -2.23 11.72 5.94
N PRO A 18 -1.10 12.46 5.88
CA PRO A 18 -0.91 13.51 4.89
C PRO A 18 -0.65 12.98 3.47
N GLU A 19 -0.35 11.69 3.32
CA GLU A 19 -0.06 11.06 2.03
C GLU A 19 -1.34 10.88 1.19
N LYS A 20 -1.26 11.28 -0.08
CA LYS A 20 -2.34 11.05 -1.05
C LYS A 20 -2.39 9.62 -1.55
N TYR A 21 -1.34 8.83 -1.32
CA TYR A 21 -1.25 7.46 -1.79
C TYR A 21 -0.84 6.55 -0.64
N ILE A 22 -1.53 5.42 -0.49
CA ILE A 22 -1.19 4.37 0.46
C ILE A 22 -1.08 3.05 -0.28
N ILE A 23 0.01 2.31 -0.07
CA ILE A 23 0.15 0.94 -0.56
C ILE A 23 0.24 -0.05 0.59
N PHE A 24 -0.55 -1.11 0.51
CA PHE A 24 -0.52 -2.23 1.43
C PHE A 24 0.37 -3.33 0.86
N TYR A 25 1.49 -3.60 1.51
CA TYR A 25 2.42 -4.67 1.18
C TYR A 25 2.39 -5.80 2.23
N SER A 26 2.80 -6.99 1.82
CA SER A 26 3.24 -8.02 2.78
C SER A 26 4.39 -7.51 3.65
N SER A 27 4.48 -7.87 4.92
CA SER A 27 5.71 -7.61 5.69
C SER A 27 6.92 -8.35 5.12
N VAL A 28 8.09 -7.85 5.47
CA VAL A 28 9.37 -8.50 5.21
C VAL A 28 9.53 -9.70 6.15
N VAL A 29 9.83 -10.87 5.61
CA VAL A 29 10.15 -12.10 6.33
C VAL A 29 11.43 -12.65 5.71
N ASP A 30 12.43 -12.95 6.53
CA ASP A 30 13.74 -13.43 6.08
C ASP A 30 14.43 -12.52 5.04
N GLY A 31 14.22 -11.21 5.16
CA GLY A 31 14.86 -10.19 4.33
C GLY A 31 14.12 -9.84 3.03
N GLU A 32 12.99 -10.48 2.74
CA GLU A 32 12.16 -10.15 1.57
C GLU A 32 10.66 -10.13 1.85
N LEU A 33 9.89 -9.44 1.00
CA LEU A 33 8.43 -9.43 1.06
C LEU A 33 7.90 -10.85 0.82
N TRP A 34 7.16 -11.41 1.79
CA TRP A 34 6.68 -12.80 1.68
C TRP A 34 5.71 -13.02 0.51
N CYS A 35 5.09 -11.97 -0.02
CA CYS A 35 4.20 -12.06 -1.17
C CYS A 35 4.98 -11.89 -2.49
N PRO A 36 4.93 -12.87 -3.42
CA PRO A 36 5.59 -12.77 -4.73
C PRO A 36 5.18 -11.55 -5.55
N HIS A 37 3.89 -11.18 -5.55
CA HIS A 37 3.43 -9.99 -6.27
C HIS A 37 3.98 -8.70 -5.65
N CYS A 38 4.12 -8.63 -4.33
CA CYS A 38 4.69 -7.46 -3.66
C CYS A 38 6.13 -7.23 -4.13
N ARG A 39 6.94 -8.30 -4.21
CA ARG A 39 8.32 -8.24 -4.74
C ARG A 39 8.36 -7.77 -6.19
N ASN A 40 7.46 -8.27 -7.04
CA ASN A 40 7.43 -7.92 -8.46
C ASN A 40 7.13 -6.43 -8.69
N VAL A 41 6.22 -5.85 -7.91
CA VAL A 41 5.82 -4.45 -8.09
C VAL A 41 6.67 -3.45 -7.30
N GLU A 42 7.48 -3.90 -6.33
CA GLU A 42 8.22 -3.03 -5.41
C GLU A 42 9.11 -2.03 -6.16
N ASN A 43 9.91 -2.51 -7.11
CA ASN A 43 10.78 -1.64 -7.92
C ASN A 43 9.96 -0.61 -8.71
N ARG A 44 8.87 -1.04 -9.35
CA ARG A 44 8.01 -0.16 -10.14
C ARG A 44 7.39 0.95 -9.30
N VAL A 45 6.87 0.62 -8.12
CA VAL A 45 6.32 1.61 -7.18
C VAL A 45 7.44 2.53 -6.68
N ARG A 46 8.59 1.98 -6.30
CA ARG A 46 9.73 2.78 -5.85
C ARG A 46 10.17 3.79 -6.90
N ASP A 47 10.28 3.38 -8.16
CA ASP A 47 10.67 4.26 -9.27
C ASP A 47 9.64 5.37 -9.48
N THR A 48 8.35 5.05 -9.43
CA THR A 48 7.26 6.05 -9.59
C THR A 48 7.22 7.06 -8.44
N PHE A 49 7.48 6.64 -7.20
CA PHE A 49 7.30 7.49 -6.01
C PHE A 49 8.60 8.05 -5.41
N SER A 50 9.78 7.78 -5.98
CA SER A 50 11.07 8.25 -5.42
C SER A 50 11.58 9.57 -6.00
N GLY A 51 10.96 10.08 -7.07
CA GLY A 51 11.30 11.36 -7.69
C GLY A 51 11.11 12.55 -6.74
N ALA A 52 11.87 13.63 -6.95
CA ALA A 52 11.77 14.84 -6.12
C ALA A 52 10.38 15.49 -6.16
N ASP A 53 9.73 15.44 -7.32
CA ASP A 53 8.37 15.96 -7.56
C ASP A 53 7.30 14.86 -7.47
N ALA A 54 7.69 13.63 -7.08
CA ALA A 54 6.74 12.54 -6.94
C ALA A 54 5.81 12.79 -5.74
N PRO A 55 4.52 12.38 -5.83
CA PRO A 55 3.62 12.52 -4.72
C PRO A 55 4.06 11.68 -3.52
N ALA A 56 3.66 12.09 -2.31
CA ALA A 56 3.98 11.33 -1.11
C ALA A 56 3.21 9.99 -1.07
N LEU A 57 3.94 8.92 -0.75
CA LEU A 57 3.45 7.55 -0.63
C LEU A 57 3.66 7.04 0.80
N LEU A 58 2.62 6.44 1.36
CA LEU A 58 2.69 5.67 2.59
C LEU A 58 2.71 4.16 2.27
N VAL A 59 3.77 3.48 2.66
CA VAL A 59 3.86 2.03 2.63
C VAL A 59 3.38 1.48 3.97
N VAL A 60 2.41 0.57 3.92
CA VAL A 60 1.85 -0.13 5.08
C VAL A 60 2.15 -1.61 4.95
N TYR A 61 2.93 -2.15 5.88
CA TYR A 61 3.14 -3.59 5.95
C TYR A 61 2.04 -4.28 6.75
N VAL A 62 1.37 -5.27 6.15
CA VAL A 62 0.17 -5.89 6.74
C VAL A 62 0.45 -6.94 7.82
N GLY A 63 1.71 -7.27 8.07
CA GLY A 63 2.13 -8.38 8.92
C GLY A 63 2.52 -9.63 8.14
N ASP A 64 2.69 -10.72 8.89
CA ASP A 64 3.03 -12.04 8.36
C ASP A 64 1.88 -12.67 7.56
N ARG A 65 2.20 -13.70 6.78
CA ARG A 65 1.23 -14.40 5.93
C ARG A 65 0.10 -15.09 6.71
N PRO A 66 0.36 -15.80 7.84
CA PRO A 66 -0.71 -16.43 8.61
C PRO A 66 -1.74 -15.43 9.15
N SER A 67 -1.30 -14.34 9.78
CA SER A 67 -2.18 -13.30 10.31
C SER A 67 -2.96 -12.60 9.19
N TRP A 68 -2.32 -12.32 8.05
CA TRP A 68 -2.97 -11.72 6.89
C TRP A 68 -4.08 -12.57 6.27
N LYS A 69 -3.93 -13.90 6.24
CA LYS A 69 -4.90 -14.80 5.60
C LYS A 69 -6.18 -15.00 6.40
N THR A 70 -6.20 -14.59 7.66
CA THR A 70 -7.40 -14.69 8.50
C THR A 70 -8.48 -13.71 8.00
N PRO A 71 -9.77 -14.10 8.01
CA PRO A 71 -10.89 -13.16 7.78
C PRO A 71 -10.89 -11.99 8.77
N GLU A 72 -10.27 -12.17 9.93
CA GLU A 72 -10.21 -11.19 11.01
C GLU A 72 -9.15 -10.11 10.80
N ALA A 73 -8.28 -10.25 9.80
CA ALA A 73 -7.21 -9.29 9.51
C ALA A 73 -7.77 -7.87 9.36
N ALA A 74 -7.21 -6.92 10.13
CA ALA A 74 -7.77 -5.58 10.29
C ALA A 74 -7.96 -4.85 8.94
N TYR A 75 -6.96 -4.90 8.06
CA TYR A 75 -7.02 -4.18 6.77
C TYR A 75 -7.95 -4.83 5.73
N ARG A 76 -8.40 -6.09 5.95
CA ARG A 76 -9.43 -6.73 5.12
C ARG A 76 -10.84 -6.21 5.41
N LYS A 77 -11.02 -5.48 6.52
CA LYS A 77 -12.28 -4.88 6.95
C LYS A 77 -12.33 -3.40 6.59
N ALA A 78 -13.51 -2.80 6.76
CA ALA A 78 -13.66 -1.36 6.65
C ALA A 78 -12.68 -0.61 7.59
N PRO A 79 -12.15 0.55 7.18
CA PRO A 79 -12.50 1.29 5.95
C PRO A 79 -11.76 0.82 4.69
N TRP A 80 -10.66 0.07 4.81
CA TRP A 80 -9.75 -0.19 3.70
C TRP A 80 -10.19 -1.33 2.79
N SER A 81 -10.78 -2.39 3.36
CA SER A 81 -11.30 -3.55 2.62
C SER A 81 -10.29 -4.10 1.60
N VAL A 82 -9.03 -4.22 2.01
CA VAL A 82 -7.93 -4.73 1.18
C VAL A 82 -8.05 -6.24 1.09
N THR A 83 -8.43 -6.76 -0.07
CA THR A 83 -8.66 -8.19 -0.28
C THR A 83 -7.40 -8.97 -0.67
N GLY A 84 -6.37 -8.27 -1.17
CA GLY A 84 -5.10 -8.83 -1.58
C GLY A 84 -3.95 -7.83 -1.42
N VAL A 85 -2.72 -8.33 -1.32
CA VAL A 85 -1.50 -7.52 -1.35
C VAL A 85 -0.65 -7.91 -2.56
N PRO A 86 -0.06 -6.96 -3.29
CA PRO A 86 -0.10 -5.52 -3.06
C PRO A 86 -1.43 -4.87 -3.49
N THR A 87 -1.83 -3.79 -2.79
CA THR A 87 -2.94 -2.91 -3.21
C THR A 87 -2.53 -1.46 -2.98
N LEU A 88 -2.59 -0.63 -4.03
CA LEU A 88 -2.32 0.79 -3.99
C LEU A 88 -3.65 1.56 -4.00
N ILE A 89 -3.78 2.55 -3.12
CA ILE A 89 -5.00 3.34 -2.92
C ILE A 89 -4.65 4.82 -3.03
N LYS A 90 -5.44 5.57 -3.80
CA LYS A 90 -5.43 7.04 -3.89
C LYS A 90 -6.47 7.60 -2.94
N LEU A 91 -6.07 8.59 -2.14
CA LEU A 91 -6.90 9.30 -1.19
C LEU A 91 -7.21 10.72 -1.67
N ASP A 92 -8.38 11.23 -1.30
CA ASP A 92 -8.69 12.65 -1.38
C ASP A 92 -8.10 13.44 -0.19
N SER A 93 -8.39 14.74 -0.15
CA SER A 93 -7.96 15.64 0.93
C SER A 93 -8.59 15.33 2.28
N GLU A 94 -9.67 14.56 2.34
CA GLU A 94 -10.33 14.12 3.56
C GLU A 94 -9.84 12.73 4.02
N GLY A 95 -8.91 12.11 3.28
CA GLY A 95 -8.40 10.77 3.57
C GLY A 95 -9.37 9.66 3.16
N LYS A 96 -10.35 9.94 2.29
CA LYS A 96 -11.25 8.94 1.73
C LYS A 96 -10.66 8.37 0.46
N GLU A 97 -10.90 7.09 0.24
CA GLU A 97 -10.50 6.44 -0.99
C GLU A 97 -11.28 6.98 -2.20
N VAL A 98 -10.54 7.33 -3.26
CA VAL A 98 -11.11 7.75 -4.54
C VAL A 98 -10.76 6.80 -5.69
N ALA A 99 -9.67 6.04 -5.56
CA ALA A 99 -9.28 5.04 -6.54
C ALA A 99 -8.37 3.98 -5.90
N ARG A 100 -8.36 2.77 -6.47
CA ARG A 100 -7.47 1.68 -6.07
C ARG A 100 -6.96 0.91 -7.28
N VAL A 101 -5.76 0.35 -7.16
CA VAL A 101 -5.15 -0.56 -8.14
C VAL A 101 -4.63 -1.78 -7.40
N THR A 102 -5.01 -2.97 -7.89
CA THR A 102 -4.63 -4.26 -7.30
C THR A 102 -3.36 -4.82 -7.94
N ALA A 103 -2.81 -5.87 -7.31
CA ALA A 103 -1.58 -6.54 -7.71
C ALA A 103 -1.41 -6.80 -9.21
N GLU A 104 -2.49 -7.17 -9.90
CA GLU A 104 -2.50 -7.54 -11.31
C GLU A 104 -2.28 -6.34 -12.23
N LYS A 105 -2.68 -5.14 -11.77
CA LYS A 105 -2.74 -3.92 -12.59
C LYS A 105 -1.70 -2.88 -12.20
N ILE A 106 -1.08 -2.99 -11.02
CA ILE A 106 -0.12 -1.98 -10.54
C ILE A 106 1.01 -1.72 -11.55
N LEU A 107 1.53 -2.75 -12.22
CA LEU A 107 2.64 -2.56 -13.17
C LEU A 107 2.27 -1.67 -14.37
N GLU A 108 1.01 -1.69 -14.77
CA GLU A 108 0.48 -1.01 -15.96
C GLU A 108 -0.17 0.33 -15.60
N GLU A 109 -0.96 0.37 -14.53
CA GLU A 109 -1.87 1.48 -14.22
C GLU A 109 -1.30 2.46 -13.16
N VAL A 110 -0.13 2.20 -12.55
CA VAL A 110 0.41 3.07 -11.49
C VAL A 110 0.66 4.51 -11.97
N ASP A 111 1.13 4.68 -13.20
CA ASP A 111 1.40 6.02 -13.77
C ASP A 111 0.10 6.78 -14.05
N GLU A 112 -0.98 6.08 -14.40
CA GLU A 112 -2.29 6.69 -14.60
C GLU A 112 -2.93 7.09 -13.28
N LEU A 113 -2.73 6.29 -12.24
CA LEU A 113 -3.24 6.59 -10.90
C LEU A 113 -2.61 7.86 -10.32
N ILE A 114 -1.32 8.10 -10.58
CA ILE A 114 -0.60 9.26 -10.03
C ILE A 114 -0.76 10.56 -10.83
N ARG A 115 -1.27 10.48 -12.06
CA ARG A 115 -1.66 11.66 -12.85
C ARG A 115 -2.87 12.39 -12.22
#